data_AF-A0AB38EDE0-F1
#
_entry.id   AF-A0AB38EDE0-F1
#
_cell.length_a   1.000
_cell.length_b   1.000
_cell.length_c   1.000
_cell.angle_alpha   90.00
_cell.angle_beta   90.00
_cell.angle_gamma   90.00
#
_symmetry.space_group_name_H-M   'P 1'
#
loop_
_entity.id
_entity.type
_entity.pdbx_description
1 polymer ?
#
loop_
_entity_poly.entity_id
_entity_poly.type
_entity_poly.pdbx_seq_one_letter_code
_entity_poly.pdbx_strand_id
1 'polypeptide(L)'
;MWVTIREQDVLGLLLQGCTNKEIARQLSISDYTVRDHVSSLLRKNQVKTRAELMARCVSLLLPEKNTRPPTSVGLCGEPAPT
;
A
#
# COMPACT_ATOMS: atom_id res chain seq x y z
N MET A 1 13.38 -1.64 9.37
CA MET A 1 11.89 -1.72 9.42
C MET A 1 11.54 -2.85 10.36
N TRP A 2 10.88 -2.59 11.49
CA TRP A 2 10.47 -3.66 12.41
C TRP A 2 8.97 -3.89 12.25
N VAL A 3 8.61 -5.12 11.89
CA VAL A 3 7.25 -5.56 11.63
C VAL A 3 7.09 -6.87 12.38
N THR A 4 6.06 -6.97 13.21
CA THR A 4 5.74 -8.21 13.93
C THR A 4 5.23 -9.27 12.96
N ILE A 5 5.23 -10.54 13.37
CA ILE A 5 4.73 -11.65 12.54
C ILE A 5 3.29 -11.36 12.05
N ARG A 6 2.42 -10.90 12.97
CA ARG A 6 1.03 -10.54 12.63
C ARG A 6 0.93 -9.38 11.65
N GLU A 7 1.79 -8.37 11.80
CA GLU A 7 1.83 -7.26 10.84
C GLU A 7 2.43 -7.69 9.48
N GLN A 8 3.35 -8.67 9.45
CA GLN A 8 3.87 -9.26 8.22
C GLN A 8 2.79 -10.03 7.47
N ASP A 9 1.99 -10.84 8.17
CA ASP A 9 0.84 -11.53 7.59
C ASP A 9 -0.13 -10.54 6.94
N VAL A 10 -0.51 -9.48 7.68
CA VAL A 10 -1.39 -8.41 7.17
C VAL A 10 -0.76 -7.73 5.96
N LEU A 11 0.54 -7.43 6.01
CA LEU A 11 1.26 -6.78 4.92
C LEU A 11 1.35 -7.65 3.66
N GLY A 12 1.59 -8.95 3.80
CA GLY A 12 1.64 -9.91 2.70
C GLY A 12 0.31 -9.96 1.94
N LEU A 13 -0.80 -10.07 2.67
CA LEU A 13 -2.14 -10.08 2.07
C LEU A 13 -2.50 -8.72 1.45
N LEU A 14 -2.02 -7.61 2.04
CA LEU A 14 -2.14 -6.28 1.46
C LEU A 14 -1.44 -6.15 0.12
N LEU A 15 -0.23 -6.71 -0.01
CA LEU A 15 0.54 -6.72 -1.25
C LEU A 15 -0.10 -7.59 -2.34
N GLN A 16 -0.86 -8.61 -1.95
CA GLN A 16 -1.69 -9.40 -2.87
C GLN A 16 -2.93 -8.64 -3.37
N GLY A 17 -3.21 -7.45 -2.85
CA GLY A 17 -4.37 -6.65 -3.21
C GLY A 17 -5.64 -7.02 -2.44
N CYS A 18 -5.55 -7.85 -1.40
CA CYS A 18 -6.72 -8.20 -0.59
C CYS A 18 -7.31 -6.98 0.11
N THR A 19 -8.62 -6.98 0.27
CA THR A 19 -9.37 -6.00 1.06
C THR A 19 -9.26 -6.31 2.55
N ASN A 20 -9.49 -5.32 3.41
CA ASN A 20 -9.45 -5.50 4.87
C ASN A 20 -10.39 -6.62 5.36
N LYS A 21 -11.53 -6.83 4.67
CA LYS A 21 -12.48 -7.90 4.97
C LYS A 21 -11.93 -9.29 4.62
N GLU A 22 -11.23 -9.41 3.50
CA GLU A 22 -10.58 -10.65 3.09
C GLU A 22 -9.40 -10.98 4.00
N ILE A 23 -8.60 -9.98 4.36
CA ILE A 23 -7.51 -10.12 5.33
C ILE A 23 -8.03 -10.58 6.69
N ALA A 24 -9.12 -9.95 7.16
CA ALA A 24 -9.80 -10.33 8.39
C ALA A 24 -10.24 -11.80 8.37
N ARG A 25 -10.83 -12.24 7.26
CA ARG A 25 -11.28 -13.62 7.07
C ARG A 25 -10.12 -14.61 6.99
N GLN A 26 -9.03 -14.28 6.30
CA GLN A 26 -7.85 -15.15 6.20
C GLN A 26 -7.10 -15.29 7.52
N LEU A 27 -6.99 -14.20 8.29
CA LEU A 27 -6.29 -14.20 9.58
C LEU A 27 -7.20 -14.54 10.76
N SER A 28 -8.50 -14.76 10.49
CA SER A 28 -9.54 -15.01 11.51
C SER A 28 -9.55 -13.94 12.62
N ILE A 29 -9.45 -12.68 12.21
CA ILE A 29 -9.52 -11.49 13.08
C ILE A 29 -10.63 -10.55 12.60
N SER A 30 -11.00 -9.56 13.42
CA SER A 30 -11.99 -8.54 13.01
C SER A 30 -11.40 -7.55 12.00
N ASP A 31 -12.23 -7.03 11.10
CA ASP A 31 -11.86 -5.95 10.18
C ASP A 31 -11.37 -4.70 10.93
N TYR A 32 -11.89 -4.45 12.12
CA TYR A 32 -11.41 -3.39 13.01
C TYR A 32 -9.95 -3.62 13.39
N THR A 33 -9.60 -4.84 13.78
CA THR A 33 -8.23 -5.24 14.14
C THR A 33 -7.29 -5.14 12.94
N VAL A 34 -7.76 -5.48 11.74
CA VAL A 34 -6.98 -5.27 10.50
C VAL A 34 -6.68 -3.79 10.30
N ARG A 35 -7.68 -2.89 10.45
CA ARG A 35 -7.43 -1.44 10.32
C ARG A 35 -6.43 -0.92 11.35
N ASP A 36 -6.46 -1.46 12.57
CA ASP A 36 -5.49 -1.11 13.61
C ASP A 36 -4.08 -1.54 13.23
N HIS A 37 -3.92 -2.80 12.78
CA HIS A 37 -2.64 -3.31 12.26
C HIS A 37 -2.13 -2.47 11.09
N VAL A 38 -2.98 -2.09 10.14
CA VAL A 38 -2.62 -1.20 9.02
C VAL A 38 -2.21 0.18 9.53
N SER A 39 -2.93 0.75 10.49
CA SER A 39 -2.59 2.05 11.07
C SER A 39 -1.25 2.02 11.81
N SER A 40 -0.97 0.94 12.53
CA SER A 40 0.31 0.71 13.18
C SER A 40 1.44 0.55 12.15
N LEU A 41 1.21 -0.23 11.09
CA LEU A 41 2.15 -0.37 9.97
C LEU A 41 2.46 0.97 9.31
N LEU A 42 1.44 1.79 9.02
CA LEU A 42 1.61 3.12 8.44
C LEU A 42 2.45 4.02 9.35
N ARG A 43 2.12 4.05 10.65
CA ARG A 43 2.83 4.86 11.65
C ARG A 43 4.29 4.44 11.82
N LYS A 44 4.54 3.13 11.87
CA LYS A 44 5.89 2.54 11.98
C LYS A 44 6.74 2.80 10.75
N ASN A 45 6.13 2.86 9.57
CA ASN A 45 6.82 3.10 8.30
C ASN A 45 6.84 4.57 7.87
N GLN A 46 6.25 5.46 8.68
CA GLN A 46 6.15 6.91 8.43
C GLN A 46 5.50 7.25 7.07
N VAL A 47 4.52 6.47 6.66
CA VAL A 47 3.78 6.66 5.41
C VAL A 47 2.32 7.01 5.72
N LYS A 48 1.69 7.79 4.84
CA LYS A 48 0.32 8.28 5.08
C LYS A 48 -0.74 7.39 4.43
N THR A 49 -0.38 6.72 3.34
CA THR A 49 -1.33 5.91 2.57
C THR A 49 -0.91 4.45 2.44
N ARG A 50 -1.90 3.57 2.30
CA ARG A 50 -1.67 2.15 1.99
C ARG A 50 -0.86 1.96 0.70
N ALA A 51 -1.05 2.85 -0.29
CA ALA A 51 -0.33 2.81 -1.55
C ALA A 51 1.15 3.11 -1.36
N GLU A 52 1.50 4.12 -0.56
CA GLU A 52 2.89 4.40 -0.18
C GLU A 52 3.53 3.24 0.59
N LEU A 53 2.78 2.60 1.51
CA LEU A 53 3.26 1.43 2.23
C LEU A 53 3.58 0.26 1.28
N MET A 54 2.66 -0.03 0.36
CA MET A 54 2.85 -1.07 -0.66
C MET A 54 4.02 -0.73 -1.58
N ALA A 55 4.11 0.51 -2.07
CA ALA A 55 5.20 0.97 -2.93
C ALA A 55 6.57 0.85 -2.24
N ARG A 56 6.66 1.22 -0.95
CA ARG A 56 7.88 1.04 -0.16
C ARG A 56 8.26 -0.43 -0.02
N CYS A 57 7.30 -1.30 0.25
CA CYS A 57 7.57 -2.73 0.40
C CYS A 57 8.03 -3.34 -0.93
N VAL A 58 7.34 -3.05 -2.02
CA VAL A 58 7.72 -3.49 -3.38
C VAL A 58 9.12 -2.99 -3.75
N SER A 59 9.43 -1.73 -3.42
CA SER A 59 10.76 -1.13 -3.63
C SER A 59 11.87 -1.84 -2.84
N LEU A 60 11.58 -2.36 -1.64
CA LEU A 60 12.53 -3.16 -0.86
C LEU A 60 12.67 -4.60 -1.39
N LEU A 61 11.57 -5.21 -1.85
CA LEU A 61 11.55 -6.58 -2.37
C LEU A 61 12.21 -6.72 -3.75
N LEU A 62 12.29 -5.63 -4.51
CA LEU A 62 12.95 -5.58 -5.82
C LEU A 62 14.17 -4.64 -5.73
N PRO A 63 15.40 -5.17 -5.59
CA PRO A 63 16.58 -4.35 -5.79
C PRO A 63 16.62 -3.89 -7.26
N GLU A 64 16.24 -2.64 -7.46
CA GLU A 64 16.46 -1.79 -8.63
C GLU A 64 15.93 -2.29 -9.99
N LYS A 65 14.85 -1.65 -10.43
CA LYS A 65 14.86 -1.03 -11.77
C LYS A 65 14.08 0.28 -11.75
N ASN A 66 14.86 1.37 -11.72
CA ASN A 66 14.55 2.70 -12.22
C ASN A 66 13.20 2.83 -12.98
N THR A 67 12.16 3.30 -12.28
CA THR A 67 11.07 4.04 -12.93
C THR A 67 10.86 5.33 -12.15
N ARG A 68 11.64 6.35 -12.54
CA ARG A 68 11.16 7.70 -12.81
C ARG A 68 9.61 7.80 -12.68
N PRO A 69 9.07 8.72 -11.86
CA PRO A 69 7.63 8.93 -11.82
C PRO A 69 7.18 9.21 -13.26
N PRO A 70 6.07 8.62 -13.75
CA PRO A 70 5.46 9.16 -14.97
C PRO A 70 5.09 10.61 -14.67
N THR A 71 5.91 11.49 -15.24
CA THR A 71 5.70 12.90 -15.43
C THR A 71 4.28 13.15 -15.95
N SER A 72 3.68 14.24 -15.48
CA SER A 72 2.50 14.91 -16.04
C SER A 72 1.20 14.11 -16.06
N VAL A 73 0.34 14.39 -15.08
CA VAL A 73 -1.06 14.73 -15.45
C VAL A 73 -0.99 16.02 -16.26
N GLY A 74 -0.70 15.88 -17.55
CA GLY A 74 -1.02 16.88 -18.55
C GLY A 74 -2.51 16.73 -18.80
N LEU A 75 -3.30 17.54 -18.10
CA LEU A 75 -4.68 17.79 -18.50
C LEU A 75 -4.65 18.31 -19.94
N CYS A 76 -5.00 17.46 -20.89
CA CYS A 76 -5.33 17.90 -22.25
C CYS A 76 -6.68 18.62 -22.15
N GLY A 77 -6.64 19.89 -21.76
CA GLY A 77 -7.69 20.83 -22.08
C GLY A 77 -7.36 21.41 -23.44
N GLU A 78 -7.82 20.78 -24.51
CA GLU A 78 -7.89 21.44 -25.82
C GLU A 78 -9.04 22.45 -25.77
N PRO A 79 -8.81 23.76 -26.02
CA PRO A 79 -9.87 24.66 -26.44
C PRO A 79 -10.13 24.53 -27.94
N ALA A 80 -11.41 24.57 -28.33
CA ALA A 80 -11.91 24.73 -29.71
C ALA A 80 -11.26 25.94 -30.43
N PRO A 81 -11.13 26.00 -31.78
CA PRO A 81 -12.28 26.27 -32.65
C PRO A 81 -12.22 25.74 -34.11
N THR A 82 -13.37 25.54 -34.75
CA THR A 82 -13.66 25.98 -36.14
C THR A 82 -15.16 26.22 -36.26
#